data_AF-A0AAV7GKL9-F1
#
_entry.id   AF-A0AAV7GKL9-F1
#
_cell.length_a   1.000
_cell.length_b   1.000
_cell.length_c   1.000
_cell.angle_alpha   90.00
_cell.angle_beta   90.00
_cell.angle_gamma   90.00
#
_symmetry.space_group_name_H-M   'P 1'
#
loop_
_entity.id
_entity.type
_entity.pdbx_description
1 polymer ?
#
loop_
_entity_poly.entity_id
_entity_poly.type
_entity_poly.pdbx_seq_one_letter_code
_entity_poly.pdbx_strand_id
1 'polypeptide(L)'
;MANEVTKMIRMMASNGVEVVVEQVVAMQSPIIRHMHLDFSLPNIEELKDFDNKFVDIDINALYDRIMATNYLGVKDLIDLVCYKVANMIRGKSLEEIHQIF
;
A
#
# COMPACT_ATOMS: atom_id res chain seq x y z
N MET A 1 -0.57 -28.49 11.37
CA MET A 1 -1.76 -28.26 10.53
C MET A 1 -2.22 -26.86 10.87
N ALA A 2 -1.99 -25.89 9.98
CA ALA A 2 -2.32 -24.49 10.25
C ALA A 2 -3.85 -24.33 10.21
N ASN A 3 -4.40 -23.68 11.23
CA ASN A 3 -5.82 -23.37 11.35
C ASN A 3 -6.13 -22.29 10.30
N GLU A 4 -6.62 -22.66 9.13
CA GLU A 4 -7.07 -21.68 8.12
C GLU A 4 -8.20 -20.85 8.72
N VAL A 5 -7.94 -19.57 8.94
CA VAL A 5 -8.95 -18.62 9.38
C VAL A 5 -9.92 -18.42 8.22
N THR A 6 -11.07 -19.11 8.26
CA THR A 6 -12.11 -18.97 7.25
C THR A 6 -12.64 -17.53 7.25
N LYS A 7 -12.40 -16.80 6.15
CA LYS A 7 -12.87 -15.42 6.00
C LYS A 7 -14.36 -15.41 5.63
N MET A 8 -15.17 -14.76 6.45
CA MET A 8 -16.62 -14.64 6.26
C MET A 8 -16.98 -13.27 5.66
N ILE A 9 -17.98 -13.26 4.77
CA ILE A 9 -18.56 -12.05 4.15
C ILE A 9 -20.00 -11.91 4.63
N ARG A 10 -20.37 -10.69 5.03
CA ARG A 10 -21.77 -10.33 5.33
C ARG A 10 -22.40 -9.68 4.11
N MET A 11 -23.58 -10.11 3.77
CA MET A 11 -24.37 -9.64 2.64
C MET A 11 -25.76 -9.25 3.12
N MET A 12 -26.32 -8.19 2.57
CA MET A 12 -27.70 -7.80 2.82
C MET A 12 -28.56 -8.23 1.65
N ALA A 13 -29.54 -9.09 1.89
CA ALA A 13 -30.56 -9.42 0.91
C ALA A 13 -31.55 -8.25 0.75
N SER A 14 -32.25 -8.20 -0.40
CA SER A 14 -33.20 -7.11 -0.70
C SER A 14 -34.36 -6.99 0.27
N ASN A 15 -34.67 -8.06 1.01
CA ASN A 15 -35.67 -8.10 2.08
C ASN A 15 -35.13 -7.63 3.44
N GLY A 16 -33.90 -7.11 3.51
CA GLY A 16 -33.28 -6.65 4.74
C GLY A 16 -32.70 -7.76 5.62
N VAL A 17 -32.63 -9.00 5.12
CA VAL A 17 -32.01 -10.11 5.85
C VAL A 17 -30.50 -10.10 5.63
N GLU A 18 -29.75 -10.11 6.74
CA GLU A 18 -28.31 -10.30 6.73
C GLU A 18 -27.98 -11.79 6.53
N VAL A 19 -27.09 -12.08 5.58
CA VAL A 19 -26.61 -13.42 5.27
C VAL A 19 -25.09 -13.42 5.39
N VAL A 20 -24.56 -14.36 6.17
CA VAL A 20 -23.11 -14.52 6.36
C VAL A 20 -22.66 -15.78 5.65
N VAL A 21 -21.74 -15.65 4.70
CA VAL A 21 -21.23 -16.75 3.88
C VAL A 21 -19.70 -16.76 3.87
N GLU A 22 -19.11 -17.92 3.64
CA GLU A 22 -17.67 -18.01 3.43
C GLU A 22 -17.24 -17.29 2.14
N GLN A 23 -16.09 -16.63 2.18
CA GLN A 23 -15.54 -15.90 1.03
C GLN A 23 -15.40 -16.81 -0.21
N VAL A 24 -14.96 -18.05 -0.02
CA VAL A 24 -14.78 -19.02 -1.12
C VAL A 24 -16.09 -19.40 -1.81
N VAL A 25 -17.20 -19.39 -1.07
CA VAL A 25 -18.55 -19.64 -1.61
C VAL A 25 -19.06 -18.40 -2.34
N ALA A 26 -18.86 -17.21 -1.76
CA ALA A 26 -19.27 -15.95 -2.35
C ALA A 26 -18.55 -15.64 -3.68
N MET A 27 -17.26 -16.00 -3.79
CA MET A 27 -16.44 -15.79 -4.99
C MET A 27 -16.86 -16.63 -6.21
N GLN A 28 -17.71 -17.64 -6.03
CA GLN A 28 -18.30 -18.40 -7.13
C GLN A 28 -19.29 -17.56 -7.95
N SER A 29 -19.86 -16.51 -7.34
CA SER A 29 -20.70 -15.56 -8.07
C SER A 29 -19.81 -14.56 -8.82
N PRO A 30 -19.94 -14.43 -10.15
CA PRO A 30 -19.16 -13.45 -10.91
C PRO A 30 -19.48 -12.02 -10.48
N ILE A 31 -20.72 -11.71 -10.10
CA ILE A 31 -21.12 -10.37 -9.67
C ILE A 31 -20.47 -10.02 -8.32
N ILE A 32 -20.57 -10.92 -7.34
CA ILE A 32 -19.96 -10.70 -6.01
C ILE A 32 -18.44 -10.64 -6.14
N ARG A 33 -17.86 -11.45 -7.02
CA ARG A 33 -16.44 -11.43 -7.34
C ARG A 33 -16.01 -10.05 -7.88
N HIS A 34 -16.72 -9.46 -8.83
CA HIS A 34 -16.35 -8.13 -9.34
C HIS A 34 -16.51 -7.04 -8.27
N MET A 35 -17.60 -7.05 -7.50
CA MET A 35 -17.79 -6.11 -6.38
C MET A 35 -16.68 -6.24 -5.32
N HIS A 36 -16.15 -7.45 -5.10
CA HIS A 36 -15.05 -7.69 -4.16
C HIS A 36 -13.67 -7.42 -4.76
N LEU A 37 -13.50 -7.58 -6.08
CA LEU A 37 -12.24 -7.33 -6.78
C LEU A 37 -11.94 -5.83 -6.92
N ASP A 38 -12.97 -4.99 -7.09
CA ASP A 38 -12.79 -3.52 -6.99
C ASP A 38 -12.44 -3.08 -5.56
N PHE A 39 -12.74 -3.93 -4.57
CA PHE A 39 -12.33 -3.78 -3.17
C PHE A 39 -11.15 -4.66 -2.78
N SER A 40 -10.41 -5.20 -3.76
CA SER A 40 -9.04 -5.63 -3.56
C SER A 40 -8.19 -4.37 -3.46
N LEU A 41 -8.43 -3.59 -2.39
CA LEU A 41 -7.42 -2.70 -1.88
C LEU A 41 -6.16 -3.56 -1.78
N PRO A 42 -5.06 -3.18 -2.45
CA PRO A 42 -3.82 -3.93 -2.35
C PRO A 42 -3.57 -4.18 -0.87
N ASN A 43 -3.20 -5.41 -0.55
CA ASN A 43 -2.98 -5.81 0.84
C ASN A 43 -2.09 -4.74 1.48
N ILE A 44 -2.47 -4.23 2.66
CA ILE A 44 -1.72 -3.15 3.33
C ILE A 44 -0.24 -3.52 3.47
N GLU A 45 0.07 -4.81 3.63
CA GLU A 45 1.45 -5.31 3.61
C GLU A 45 2.10 -5.20 2.23
N GLU A 46 1.40 -5.55 1.15
CA GLU A 46 1.89 -5.40 -0.23
C GLU A 46 2.12 -3.92 -0.59
N LEU A 47 1.25 -3.02 -0.13
CA LEU A 47 1.44 -1.57 -0.28
C LEU A 47 2.69 -1.09 0.45
N LYS A 48 2.87 -1.50 1.71
CA LYS A 48 4.08 -1.15 2.47
C LYS A 48 5.34 -1.69 1.82
N ASP A 49 5.30 -2.91 1.31
CA ASP A 49 6.42 -3.53 0.60
C ASP A 49 6.73 -2.78 -0.70
N PHE A 50 5.70 -2.35 -1.42
CA PHE A 50 5.85 -1.49 -2.59
C PHE A 50 6.50 -0.15 -2.21
N ASP A 51 5.96 0.55 -1.22
CA ASP A 51 6.47 1.85 -0.76
C ASP A 51 7.94 1.75 -0.34
N ASN A 52 8.29 0.70 0.41
CA ASN A 52 9.66 0.43 0.82
C ASN A 52 10.58 0.22 -0.39
N LYS A 53 10.19 -0.62 -1.35
CA LYS A 53 10.98 -0.89 -2.57
C LYS A 53 11.07 0.34 -3.48
N PHE A 54 10.05 1.18 -3.51
CA PHE A 54 10.02 2.37 -4.35
C PHE A 54 11.08 3.39 -3.95
N VAL A 55 11.39 3.49 -2.65
CA VAL A 55 12.39 4.40 -2.08
C VAL A 55 13.70 3.71 -1.67
N ASP A 56 13.81 2.39 -1.86
CA ASP A 56 15.04 1.62 -1.62
C ASP A 56 15.95 1.68 -2.84
N ILE A 57 16.48 2.87 -3.08
CA ILE A 57 17.40 3.18 -4.18
C ILE A 57 18.57 4.00 -3.63
N ASP A 58 19.67 4.04 -4.38
CA ASP A 58 20.82 4.85 -4.02
C ASP A 58 20.49 6.36 -4.08
N ILE A 59 21.32 7.18 -3.43
CA ILE A 59 21.01 8.60 -3.25
C ILE A 59 21.00 9.38 -4.58
N ASN A 60 21.79 8.96 -5.57
CA ASN A 60 21.80 9.64 -6.87
C ASN A 60 20.47 9.37 -7.59
N ALA A 61 20.04 8.10 -7.61
CA ALA A 61 18.73 7.74 -8.17
C ALA A 61 17.55 8.34 -7.38
N LEU A 62 17.71 8.56 -6.08
CA LEU A 62 16.70 9.21 -5.24
C LEU A 62 16.42 10.64 -5.70
N TYR A 63 17.45 11.40 -6.12
CA TYR A 63 17.26 12.76 -6.64
C TYR A 63 16.40 12.78 -7.91
N ASP A 64 16.71 11.89 -8.86
CA ASP A 64 15.93 11.75 -10.09
C ASP A 64 14.48 11.32 -9.79
N ARG A 65 14.29 10.46 -8.79
CA ARG A 65 12.96 10.05 -8.32
C ARG A 65 12.19 11.20 -7.69
N ILE A 66 12.82 12.06 -6.88
CA ILE A 66 12.20 13.27 -6.32
C ILE A 66 11.69 14.14 -7.46
N MET A 67 12.53 14.40 -8.46
CA MET A 67 12.18 15.24 -9.61
C MET A 67 11.03 14.65 -10.42
N ALA A 68 11.09 13.35 -10.75
CA ALA A 68 10.04 12.67 -11.50
C ALA A 68 8.71 12.68 -10.73
N THR A 69 8.74 12.39 -9.44
CA THR A 69 7.56 12.36 -8.58
C THR A 69 6.93 13.74 -8.43
N ASN A 70 7.75 14.79 -8.26
CA ASN A 70 7.30 16.17 -8.26
C ASN A 70 6.68 16.58 -9.60
N TYR A 71 7.30 16.18 -10.72
CA TYR A 71 6.77 16.44 -12.06
C TYR A 71 5.42 15.75 -12.31
N LEU A 72 5.25 14.51 -11.85
CA LEU A 72 3.99 13.76 -11.98
C LEU A 72 2.87 14.32 -11.09
N GLY A 73 3.19 15.09 -10.05
CA GLY A 73 2.20 15.75 -9.18
C GLY A 73 1.38 14.81 -8.30
N VAL A 74 1.83 13.57 -8.10
CA VAL A 74 1.13 12.58 -7.26
C VAL A 74 1.52 12.79 -5.81
N LYS A 75 0.63 13.42 -5.03
CA LYS A 75 0.89 13.83 -3.63
C LYS A 75 1.44 12.71 -2.75
N ASP A 76 0.85 11.52 -2.79
CA ASP A 76 1.25 10.43 -1.88
C ASP A 76 2.68 9.94 -2.16
N LEU A 77 3.09 9.93 -3.43
CA LEU A 77 4.47 9.61 -3.81
C LEU A 77 5.43 10.73 -3.39
N ILE A 78 5.03 12.01 -3.52
CA ILE A 78 5.84 13.14 -3.05
C ILE A 78 6.07 13.03 -1.55
N ASP A 79 5.01 12.77 -0.78
CA ASP A 79 5.09 12.60 0.67
C ASP A 79 5.99 11.42 1.06
N LEU A 80 5.88 10.29 0.36
CA LEU A 80 6.70 9.10 0.58
C LEU A 80 8.20 9.39 0.38
N VAL A 81 8.56 10.05 -0.72
CA VAL A 81 9.96 10.38 -1.01
C VAL A 81 10.51 11.44 -0.05
N CYS A 82 9.71 12.47 0.28
CA CYS A 82 10.06 13.46 1.30
C CYS A 82 10.28 12.81 2.67
N TYR A 83 9.44 11.84 3.04
CA TYR A 83 9.58 11.08 4.29
C TYR A 83 10.90 10.28 4.33
N LYS A 84 11.28 9.64 3.23
CA LYS A 84 12.59 8.95 3.11
C LYS A 84 13.75 9.90 3.36
N VAL A 85 13.77 11.07 2.70
CA VAL A 85 14.82 12.09 2.89
C VAL A 85 14.85 12.60 4.34
N ALA A 86 13.69 12.89 4.93
CA ALA A 86 13.60 13.32 6.32
C ALA A 86 14.19 12.28 7.29
N ASN A 87 13.95 10.99 7.05
CA ASN A 87 14.54 9.92 7.84
C ASN A 87 16.06 9.77 7.65
N MET A 88 16.59 10.11 6.48
CA MET A 88 18.04 10.13 6.25
C MET A 88 18.72 11.24 7.06
N ILE A 89 18.03 12.35 7.32
CA ILE A 89 18.53 13.49 8.08
C ILE A 89 18.32 13.31 9.59
N ARG A 90 17.21 12.67 10.00
CA ARG A 90 16.81 12.58 11.42
C ARG A 90 17.91 11.96 12.28
N GLY A 91 18.36 12.71 13.29
CA GLY A 91 19.31 12.24 14.29
C GLY A 91 20.78 12.27 13.87
N LYS A 92 21.09 12.78 12.67
CA LYS A 92 22.47 12.97 12.19
C LYS A 92 23.04 14.32 12.58
N SER A 93 24.37 14.39 12.72
CA SER A 93 25.08 15.66 12.85
C SER A 93 25.19 16.38 11.50
N LEU A 94 25.58 17.65 11.52
CA LEU A 94 25.76 18.45 10.31
C LEU A 94 26.84 17.84 9.39
N GLU A 95 27.93 17.36 9.96
CA GLU A 95 29.05 16.74 9.25
C GLU A 95 28.60 15.46 8.55
N GLU A 96 27.80 14.63 9.22
CA GLU A 96 27.25 13.40 8.63
C GLU A 96 26.28 13.71 7.49
N ILE A 97 25.46 14.76 7.62
CA ILE A 97 24.53 15.19 6.57
C ILE A 97 25.32 15.65 5.32
N HIS A 98 26.39 16.43 5.48
CA HIS A 98 27.25 16.87 4.38
C HIS A 98 28.01 15.73 3.68
N GLN A 99 28.17 14.58 4.32
CA GLN A 99 28.75 13.40 3.66
C GLN A 99 27.72 12.63 2.84
N ILE A 100 26.43 12.79 3.17
CA ILE A 100 25.33 12.10 2.50
C ILE A 100 24.85 12.91 1.31
N PHE A 101 24.64 14.22 1.48
CA PHE A 101 24.11 15.16 0.49
C PHE A 101 25.15 16.20 0.08
#